data_AF-A0A0P9U7P9-F1
#
_entry.id   AF-A0A0P9U7P9-F1
#
_cell.length_a   1.000
_cell.length_b   1.000
_cell.length_c   1.000
_cell.angle_alpha   90.00
_cell.angle_beta   90.00
_cell.angle_gamma   90.00
#
_symmetry.space_group_name_H-M   'P 1'
#
loop_
_entity.id
_entity.type
_entity.pdbx_description
1 polymer ?
#
loop_
_entity_poly.entity_id
_entity_poly.type
_entity_poly.pdbx_seq_one_letter_code
_entity_poly.pdbx_strand_id
1 'polypeptide(L)'
;MQQAGSPVSVMLLAHDEVLPPDADGVILGEVTAKPLTLDDWVKYEKGQPLAVEITGRVEEGSSTSKHDSPTIGSRISRRLQLDPAIRNESICLVDGGWLPLIYCLSGTNIFVDRNIVAEIKARFVGGKLKSGGTPERDFLNMLEQKACSSTLNPLPYALEGNVQDLPDVDVVLDQHRIALADLDHALPHIKVWPKSLYDREQTRTTLESYHAYFAQGMDFLQMVGPSLMATTGKSKRRAAWARIIQAAKDTGISPQHICVAITLSALTASQRFNPAKNVLKPAAVYGAAQAYNAMWDLFLLFLLRHFQSKHPECRSALLTRDKNLAFLWMGMTIQRSVTEAGAKQQVVFDERLMKCDPEEVAFLQVLLGADNIGYEHPRA
;
A
#
# COMPACT_ATOMS: atom_id res chain seq x y z
N MET A 1 -12.62 40.25 10.66
CA MET A 1 -12.63 39.19 11.69
C MET A 1 -12.99 37.89 11.00
N GLN A 2 -12.01 37.00 10.85
CA GLN A 2 -12.12 35.72 10.15
C GLN A 2 -12.94 34.73 10.97
N GLN A 3 -13.96 34.11 10.37
CA GLN A 3 -14.53 32.88 10.90
C GLN A 3 -13.71 31.70 10.41
N ALA A 4 -13.13 30.96 11.34
CA ALA A 4 -12.71 29.58 11.11
C ALA A 4 -13.94 28.77 10.68
N GLY A 5 -13.90 28.16 9.50
CA GLY A 5 -14.93 27.19 9.08
C GLY A 5 -15.64 27.43 7.75
N SER A 6 -15.23 28.38 6.90
CA SER A 6 -15.67 28.29 5.49
C SER A 6 -15.09 27.03 4.84
N PRO A 7 -15.90 26.17 4.22
CA PRO A 7 -15.41 24.97 3.56
C PRO A 7 -14.53 25.41 2.38
N VAL A 8 -13.23 25.17 2.50
CA VAL A 8 -12.35 25.21 1.33
C VAL A 8 -12.78 24.06 0.45
N SER A 9 -13.46 24.36 -0.67
CA SER A 9 -13.82 23.36 -1.67
C SER A 9 -12.59 22.99 -2.47
N VAL A 10 -12.32 21.69 -2.57
CA VAL A 10 -11.24 21.16 -3.42
C VAL A 10 -11.86 20.75 -4.73
N MET A 11 -11.36 21.32 -5.83
CA MET A 11 -11.68 20.91 -7.18
C MET A 11 -10.42 20.28 -7.78
N LEU A 12 -10.56 19.11 -8.39
CA LEU A 12 -9.52 18.56 -9.26
C LEU A 12 -9.65 19.25 -10.60
N LEU A 13 -8.60 19.95 -11.02
CA LEU A 13 -8.50 20.54 -12.34
C LEU A 13 -7.63 19.65 -13.22
N ALA A 14 -8.03 19.48 -14.49
CA ALA A 14 -7.16 18.90 -15.48
C ALA A 14 -5.92 19.79 -15.69
N HIS A 15 -4.83 19.23 -16.22
CA HIS A 15 -3.57 19.98 -16.37
C HIS A 15 -3.68 21.21 -17.28
N ASP A 16 -4.70 21.25 -18.14
CA ASP A 16 -5.05 22.32 -19.07
C ASP A 16 -6.23 23.18 -18.62
N GLU A 17 -6.84 22.88 -17.47
CA GLU A 17 -7.95 23.67 -16.92
C GLU A 17 -7.42 24.83 -16.09
N VAL A 18 -7.87 26.04 -16.42
CA VAL A 18 -7.58 27.27 -15.67
C VAL A 18 -8.65 27.47 -14.60
N LEU A 19 -8.26 28.06 -13.47
CA LEU A 19 -9.22 28.46 -12.44
C LEU A 19 -10.29 29.38 -13.07
N PRO A 20 -11.60 29.12 -12.88
CA PRO A 20 -12.63 30.00 -13.41
C PRO A 20 -12.40 31.46 -12.97
N PRO A 21 -12.63 32.46 -13.83
CA PRO A 21 -12.34 33.87 -13.52
C PRO A 21 -13.02 34.37 -12.23
N ASP A 22 -14.18 33.80 -11.90
CA ASP A 22 -15.01 34.17 -10.75
C ASP A 22 -14.74 33.32 -9.50
N ALA A 23 -13.88 32.31 -9.58
CA ALA A 23 -13.54 31.46 -8.45
C ALA A 23 -12.42 32.10 -7.62
N ASP A 24 -12.66 32.42 -6.34
CA ASP A 24 -11.60 32.75 -5.38
C ASP A 24 -10.84 31.44 -5.01
N GLY A 25 -9.58 31.30 -5.45
CA GLY A 25 -8.84 30.04 -5.29
C GLY A 25 -7.39 30.09 -5.74
N VAL A 26 -6.68 29.00 -5.46
CA VAL A 26 -5.29 28.79 -5.91
C VAL A 26 -5.15 27.42 -6.56
N ILE A 27 -4.34 27.35 -7.60
CA ILE A 27 -3.94 26.08 -8.21
C ILE A 27 -2.63 25.65 -7.58
N LEU A 28 -2.59 24.41 -7.09
CA LEU A 28 -1.39 23.82 -6.51
C LEU A 28 -0.78 22.80 -7.46
N GLY A 29 0.47 23.03 -7.82
CA GLY A 29 1.36 22.04 -8.42
C GLY A 29 2.14 21.25 -7.39
N GLU A 30 2.81 20.19 -7.84
CA GLU A 30 3.68 19.35 -7.00
C GLU A 30 3.01 18.88 -5.70
N VAL A 31 1.71 18.57 -5.76
CA VAL A 31 0.93 18.26 -4.57
C VAL A 31 1.37 16.93 -3.96
N THR A 32 1.66 16.98 -2.67
CA THR A 32 1.95 15.83 -1.81
C THR A 32 0.97 15.84 -0.64
N ALA A 33 0.50 14.67 -0.23
CA ALA A 33 -0.34 14.52 0.95
C ALA A 33 0.45 13.78 2.04
N LYS A 34 0.27 14.22 3.29
CA LYS A 34 0.78 13.51 4.45
C LYS A 34 0.01 12.20 4.61
N PRO A 35 0.68 11.03 4.63
CA PRO A 35 0.04 9.74 4.84
C PRO A 35 -0.76 9.71 6.15
N LEU A 36 -1.90 9.04 6.12
CA LEU A 36 -2.73 8.75 7.28
C LEU A 36 -2.25 7.47 7.94
N THR A 37 -2.38 7.42 9.26
CA THR A 37 -1.90 6.30 10.09
C THR A 37 -2.99 5.24 10.31
N LEU A 38 -2.63 4.13 10.95
CA LEU A 38 -3.61 3.14 11.43
C LEU A 38 -4.61 3.75 12.43
N ASP A 39 -4.20 4.70 13.27
CA ASP A 39 -5.12 5.42 14.16
C ASP A 39 -6.14 6.23 13.39
N ASP A 40 -5.70 6.88 12.31
CA ASP A 40 -6.58 7.67 11.46
C ASP A 40 -7.58 6.79 10.71
N TRP A 41 -7.19 5.57 10.33
CA TRP A 41 -8.13 4.57 9.82
C TRP A 41 -9.20 4.21 10.85
N VAL A 42 -8.80 3.94 12.10
CA VAL A 42 -9.75 3.61 13.18
C VAL A 42 -10.72 4.76 13.47
N LYS A 43 -10.27 6.01 13.37
CA LYS A 43 -11.15 7.20 13.47
C LYS A 43 -12.13 7.25 12.29
N TYR A 44 -11.63 7.07 11.08
CA TYR A 44 -12.42 7.10 9.85
C TYR A 44 -13.51 6.03 9.85
N GLU A 45 -13.21 4.77 10.22
CA GLU A 45 -14.22 3.70 10.31
C GLU A 45 -15.29 3.97 11.39
N LYS A 46 -15.00 4.80 12.39
CA LYS A 46 -15.97 5.25 13.40
C LYS A 46 -16.77 6.47 12.96
N GLY A 47 -16.62 6.92 11.71
CA GLY A 47 -17.26 8.12 11.18
C GLY A 47 -16.77 9.42 11.79
N GLN A 48 -15.57 9.41 12.40
CA GLN A 48 -15.01 10.61 13.02
C GLN A 48 -14.40 11.53 11.94
N PRO A 49 -14.43 12.86 12.14
CA PRO A 49 -13.78 13.80 11.23
C PRO A 49 -12.30 13.48 11.07
N LEU A 50 -11.84 13.42 9.83
CA LEU A 50 -10.45 13.19 9.50
C LEU A 50 -9.98 14.26 8.51
N ALA A 51 -8.78 14.78 8.70
CA ALA A 51 -8.21 15.76 7.79
C ALA A 51 -6.90 15.23 7.20
N VAL A 52 -6.74 15.40 5.88
CA VAL A 52 -5.49 15.12 5.18
C VAL A 52 -4.75 16.44 4.99
N GLU A 53 -3.50 16.48 5.43
CA GLU A 53 -2.63 17.62 5.17
C GLU A 53 -2.03 17.49 3.78
N ILE A 54 -2.34 18.42 2.90
CA ILE A 54 -1.72 18.55 1.58
C ILE A 54 -0.73 19.70 1.59
N THR A 55 0.36 19.53 0.87
CA THR A 55 1.36 20.57 0.60
C THR A 55 1.58 20.65 -0.89
N GLY A 56 1.63 21.86 -1.44
CA GLY A 56 1.86 22.09 -2.86
C GLY A 56 2.47 23.46 -3.13
N ARG A 57 2.98 23.65 -4.35
CA ARG A 57 3.50 24.93 -4.84
C ARG A 57 2.36 25.69 -5.50
N VAL A 58 2.17 26.96 -5.16
CA VAL A 58 1.17 27.83 -5.81
C VAL A 58 1.61 28.10 -7.24
N GLU A 59 0.86 27.60 -8.21
CA GLU A 59 1.10 27.84 -9.64
C GLU A 59 0.27 29.02 -10.14
N GLU A 60 -0.98 29.10 -9.70
CA GLU A 60 -1.91 30.19 -10.03
C GLU A 60 -2.73 30.59 -8.81
N GLY A 61 -3.25 31.81 -8.81
CA GLY A 61 -4.19 32.29 -7.79
C GLY A 61 -5.05 33.42 -8.34
N SER A 62 -6.35 33.38 -8.06
CA SER A 62 -7.23 34.51 -8.34
C SER A 62 -7.08 35.57 -7.25
N SER A 63 -7.17 36.84 -7.64
CA SER A 63 -7.17 37.98 -6.71
C SER A 63 -5.94 38.07 -5.79
N THR A 64 -4.72 38.04 -6.35
CA THR A 64 -3.45 38.36 -5.63
C THR A 64 -3.42 39.76 -5.00
N SER A 65 -4.46 40.56 -5.20
CA SER A 65 -4.70 41.87 -4.59
C SER A 65 -5.22 41.82 -3.14
N LYS A 66 -5.63 40.66 -2.61
CA LYS A 66 -5.93 40.52 -1.17
C LYS A 66 -4.62 40.34 -0.37
N HIS A 67 -4.47 41.10 0.71
CA HIS A 67 -3.24 41.25 1.51
C HIS A 67 -2.69 39.95 2.17
N ASP A 68 -3.45 38.84 2.11
CA ASP A 68 -3.08 37.52 2.65
C ASP A 68 -3.07 36.40 1.59
N SER A 69 -3.10 36.74 0.29
CA SER A 69 -3.07 35.73 -0.77
C SER A 69 -1.67 35.11 -0.87
N PRO A 70 -1.57 33.76 -0.94
CA PRO A 70 -0.27 33.13 -1.04
C PRO A 70 0.38 33.46 -2.39
N THR A 71 1.66 33.85 -2.34
CA THR A 71 2.42 34.28 -3.53
C THR A 71 2.62 33.13 -4.51
N ILE A 72 2.50 33.39 -5.81
CA ILE A 72 2.88 32.43 -6.86
C ILE A 72 4.32 31.97 -6.63
N GLY A 73 4.55 30.66 -6.75
CA GLY A 73 5.82 30.01 -6.49
C GLY A 73 6.09 29.65 -5.03
N SER A 74 5.32 30.17 -4.07
CA SER A 74 5.42 29.77 -2.66
C SER A 74 4.85 28.36 -2.42
N ARG A 75 5.35 27.66 -1.39
CA ARG A 75 4.74 26.41 -0.93
C ARG A 75 3.76 26.69 0.19
N ILE A 76 2.57 26.11 0.09
CA ILE A 76 1.56 26.20 1.14
C ILE A 76 1.11 24.81 1.57
N SER A 77 0.71 24.71 2.84
CA SER A 77 0.06 23.53 3.39
C SER A 77 -1.38 23.83 3.77
N ARG A 78 -2.29 22.90 3.49
CA ARG A 78 -3.71 23.00 3.80
C ARG A 78 -4.22 21.67 4.34
N ARG A 79 -5.19 21.74 5.26
CA ARG A 79 -5.87 20.55 5.78
C ARG A 79 -7.22 20.42 5.10
N LEU A 80 -7.43 19.28 4.46
CA LEU A 80 -8.66 18.97 3.74
C LEU A 80 -9.44 17.94 4.53
N GLN A 81 -10.67 18.31 4.89
CA GLN A 81 -11.56 17.40 5.62
C GLN A 81 -12.04 16.30 4.68
N LEU A 82 -11.94 15.07 5.15
CA LEU A 82 -12.55 13.91 4.54
C LEU A 82 -13.98 13.80 5.04
N ASP A 83 -14.93 13.75 4.12
CA ASP A 83 -16.31 13.38 4.43
C ASP A 83 -16.33 11.88 4.78
N PRO A 84 -16.59 11.50 6.05
CA PRO A 84 -16.62 10.10 6.45
C PRO A 84 -17.76 9.31 5.78
N ALA A 85 -18.71 9.98 5.12
CA ALA A 85 -19.75 9.32 4.34
C ALA A 85 -19.25 8.78 2.99
N ILE A 86 -18.10 9.26 2.49
CA ILE A 86 -17.44 8.69 1.31
C ILE A 86 -16.72 7.43 1.76
N ARG A 87 -17.03 6.28 1.17
CA ARG A 87 -16.35 5.00 1.38
C ARG A 87 -14.94 5.00 0.79
N ASN A 88 -14.07 4.23 1.41
CA ASN A 88 -12.72 3.97 0.95
C ASN A 88 -12.49 2.46 0.87
N GLU A 89 -13.24 1.77 -0.02
CA GLU A 89 -13.10 0.32 -0.18
C GLU A 89 -11.77 -0.06 -0.85
N SER A 90 -11.26 0.81 -1.73
CA SER A 90 -9.95 0.68 -2.34
C SER A 90 -8.96 1.64 -1.68
N ILE A 91 -8.06 1.08 -0.89
CA ILE A 91 -7.12 1.80 -0.04
C ILE A 91 -5.79 1.95 -0.78
N CYS A 92 -5.30 3.20 -0.94
CA CYS A 92 -3.95 3.42 -1.46
C CYS A 92 -2.94 3.33 -0.32
N LEU A 93 -2.07 2.34 -0.39
CA LEU A 93 -0.92 2.16 0.50
C LEU A 93 0.24 2.99 -0.04
N VAL A 94 0.76 3.89 0.79
CA VAL A 94 1.88 4.79 0.48
C VAL A 94 2.94 4.69 1.56
N ASP A 95 4.15 5.19 1.33
CA ASP A 95 5.21 5.15 2.34
C ASP A 95 4.74 5.82 3.64
N GLY A 96 4.82 5.11 4.76
CA GLY A 96 4.38 5.59 6.08
C GLY A 96 2.87 5.55 6.36
N GLY A 97 2.04 4.96 5.49
CA GLY A 97 0.62 4.75 5.81
C GLY A 97 -0.30 4.57 4.61
N TRP A 98 -1.46 5.21 4.66
CA TRP A 98 -2.47 5.15 3.62
C TRP A 98 -3.00 6.52 3.22
N LEU A 99 -3.59 6.60 2.04
CA LEU A 99 -4.31 7.77 1.56
C LEU A 99 -5.58 7.34 0.83
N PRO A 100 -6.67 8.12 0.91
CA PRO A 100 -7.75 8.06 -0.07
C PRO A 100 -7.21 8.29 -1.48
N LEU A 101 -7.75 7.58 -2.47
CA LEU A 101 -7.24 7.60 -3.85
C LEU A 101 -7.07 9.03 -4.40
N ILE A 102 -7.99 9.96 -4.07
CA ILE A 102 -7.93 11.38 -4.48
C ILE A 102 -6.58 12.05 -4.22
N TYR A 103 -5.93 11.72 -3.10
CA TYR A 103 -4.69 12.35 -2.68
C TYR A 103 -3.44 11.67 -3.26
N CYS A 104 -3.64 10.51 -3.89
CA CYS A 104 -2.65 9.83 -4.70
C CYS A 104 -2.76 10.22 -6.18
N LEU A 105 -3.66 11.14 -6.57
CA LEU A 105 -3.94 11.37 -7.99
C LEU A 105 -2.89 12.17 -8.76
N SER A 106 -2.01 12.92 -8.10
CA SER A 106 -1.02 13.74 -8.79
C SER A 106 0.34 13.06 -8.90
N GLY A 107 0.68 12.54 -10.08
CA GLY A 107 2.03 12.04 -10.40
C GLY A 107 2.48 10.81 -9.59
N THR A 108 1.53 10.04 -9.06
CA THR A 108 1.78 8.79 -8.31
C THR A 108 1.65 7.61 -9.27
N ASN A 109 2.61 6.69 -9.21
CA ASN A 109 2.57 5.41 -9.91
C ASN A 109 1.86 4.37 -9.02
N ILE A 110 0.60 4.09 -9.33
CA ILE A 110 -0.29 3.25 -8.51
C ILE A 110 -0.27 1.82 -9.04
N PHE A 111 0.35 0.91 -8.31
CA PHE A 111 0.28 -0.52 -8.55
C PHE A 111 -1.14 -1.04 -8.38
N VAL A 112 -1.60 -1.79 -9.38
CA VAL A 112 -2.91 -2.45 -9.40
C VAL A 112 -2.71 -3.94 -9.68
N ASP A 113 -3.27 -4.76 -8.81
CA ASP A 113 -3.27 -6.22 -8.95
C ASP A 113 -4.48 -6.69 -9.79
N ARG A 114 -4.62 -8.00 -9.92
CA ARG A 114 -5.72 -8.60 -10.65
C ARG A 114 -7.09 -8.26 -10.08
N ASN A 115 -7.21 -8.17 -8.76
CA ASN A 115 -8.46 -7.85 -8.08
C ASN A 115 -8.90 -6.41 -8.33
N ILE A 116 -7.97 -5.46 -8.30
CA ILE A 116 -8.25 -4.05 -8.61
C ILE A 116 -8.61 -3.85 -10.07
N VAL A 117 -7.88 -4.47 -11.02
CA VAL A 117 -8.23 -4.37 -12.44
C VAL A 117 -9.61 -4.99 -12.69
N ALA A 118 -9.92 -6.13 -12.08
CA ALA A 118 -11.26 -6.72 -12.16
C ALA A 118 -12.35 -5.79 -11.62
N GLU A 119 -12.10 -5.10 -10.51
CA GLU A 119 -13.02 -4.11 -9.95
C GLU A 119 -13.22 -2.92 -10.89
N ILE A 120 -12.15 -2.38 -11.46
CA ILE A 120 -12.20 -1.30 -12.45
C ILE A 120 -13.05 -1.74 -13.65
N LYS A 121 -12.80 -2.93 -14.21
CA LYS A 121 -13.61 -3.48 -15.31
C LYS A 121 -15.07 -3.66 -14.93
N ALA A 122 -15.35 -4.05 -13.69
CA ALA A 122 -16.71 -4.26 -13.21
C ALA A 122 -17.46 -2.92 -13.14
N ARG A 123 -16.81 -1.86 -12.63
CA ARG A 123 -17.42 -0.55 -12.38
C ARG A 123 -17.47 0.40 -13.58
N PHE A 124 -16.47 0.36 -14.46
CA PHE A 124 -16.31 1.37 -15.51
C PHE A 124 -16.40 0.77 -16.92
N VAL A 125 -16.83 1.60 -17.88
CA VAL A 125 -16.76 1.34 -19.32
C VAL A 125 -16.60 2.67 -20.06
N GLY A 126 -15.64 2.75 -20.98
CA GLY A 126 -15.42 3.94 -21.80
C GLY A 126 -15.19 5.23 -21.00
N GLY A 127 -14.60 5.11 -19.80
CA GLY A 127 -14.27 6.24 -18.94
C GLY A 127 -15.39 6.70 -18.03
N LYS A 128 -16.51 5.97 -17.96
CA LYS A 128 -17.68 6.31 -17.15
C LYS A 128 -18.11 5.16 -16.26
N LEU A 129 -18.78 5.48 -15.14
CA LEU A 129 -19.44 4.47 -14.32
C LEU A 129 -20.57 3.78 -15.10
N LYS A 130 -20.67 2.45 -14.98
CA LYS A 130 -21.74 1.68 -15.61
C LYS A 130 -23.11 2.02 -15.00
N SER A 131 -24.13 2.09 -15.86
CA SER A 131 -25.53 2.33 -15.46
C SER A 131 -26.03 1.21 -14.54
N GLY A 132 -26.57 1.56 -13.38
CA GLY A 132 -27.06 0.60 -12.37
C GLY A 132 -26.05 0.27 -11.27
N GLY A 133 -24.82 0.78 -11.34
CA GLY A 133 -23.94 0.84 -10.18
C GLY A 133 -24.60 1.70 -9.10
N THR A 134 -24.58 1.24 -7.85
CA THR A 134 -24.98 2.06 -6.72
C THR A 134 -24.20 3.38 -6.78
N PRO A 135 -24.82 4.55 -6.61
CA PRO A 135 -24.13 5.83 -6.47
C PRO A 135 -23.45 5.92 -5.10
N GLU A 136 -22.78 4.84 -4.68
CA GLU A 136 -21.96 4.84 -3.49
C GLU A 136 -20.81 5.81 -3.74
N ARG A 137 -20.69 6.80 -2.85
CA ARG A 137 -19.56 7.71 -2.87
C ARG A 137 -18.35 6.91 -2.45
N ASP A 138 -17.59 6.37 -3.41
CA ASP A 138 -16.33 5.67 -3.17
C ASP A 138 -15.20 6.42 -3.87
N PHE A 139 -14.03 6.51 -3.24
CA PHE A 139 -12.87 7.17 -3.83
C PHE A 139 -12.41 6.55 -5.15
N LEU A 140 -12.68 5.27 -5.40
CA LEU A 140 -12.40 4.62 -6.68
C LEU A 140 -13.18 5.25 -7.84
N ASN A 141 -14.40 5.76 -7.57
CA ASN A 141 -15.24 6.43 -8.57
C ASN A 141 -14.61 7.72 -9.10
N MET A 142 -13.60 8.26 -8.40
CA MET A 142 -12.86 9.43 -8.87
C MET A 142 -12.01 9.18 -10.11
N LEU A 143 -11.76 7.92 -10.46
CA LEU A 143 -11.10 7.58 -11.73
C LEU A 143 -11.93 7.98 -12.96
N GLU A 144 -13.23 8.21 -12.82
CA GLU A 144 -14.08 8.78 -13.88
C GLU A 144 -13.67 10.22 -14.26
N GLN A 145 -13.05 10.96 -13.33
CA GLN A 145 -12.66 12.35 -13.56
C GLN A 145 -11.50 12.43 -14.55
N LYS A 146 -11.69 13.16 -15.66
CA LYS A 146 -10.64 13.37 -16.68
C LYS A 146 -9.41 14.10 -16.12
N ALA A 147 -9.60 14.90 -15.08
CA ALA A 147 -8.54 15.58 -14.34
C ALA A 147 -7.62 14.62 -13.55
N CYS A 148 -8.00 13.34 -13.43
CA CYS A 148 -7.19 12.33 -12.76
C CYS A 148 -5.84 12.16 -13.49
N SER A 149 -4.76 12.60 -12.86
CA SER A 149 -3.40 12.51 -13.43
C SER A 149 -2.62 11.29 -12.92
N SER A 150 -3.29 10.37 -12.20
CA SER A 150 -2.69 9.12 -11.71
C SER A 150 -2.23 8.26 -12.86
N THR A 151 -1.14 7.53 -12.60
CA THR A 151 -0.68 6.50 -13.50
C THR A 151 -0.95 5.14 -12.86
N LEU A 152 -1.82 4.33 -13.47
CA LEU A 152 -2.03 2.96 -13.05
C LEU A 152 -0.91 2.08 -13.62
N ASN A 153 -0.43 1.16 -12.80
CA ASN A 153 0.67 0.28 -13.14
C ASN A 153 0.26 -1.18 -12.92
N PRO A 154 -0.01 -1.92 -14.01
CA PRO A 154 -0.47 -3.30 -13.95
C PRO A 154 0.68 -4.31 -13.74
N LEU A 155 1.88 -3.88 -13.33
CA LEU A 155 2.98 -4.79 -13.02
C LEU A 155 2.57 -5.93 -12.07
N PRO A 156 1.85 -5.69 -10.96
CA PRO A 156 1.42 -6.78 -10.10
C PRO A 156 0.47 -7.74 -10.81
N TYR A 157 -0.52 -7.25 -11.56
CA TYR A 157 -1.38 -8.11 -12.39
C TYR A 157 -0.55 -9.04 -13.28
N ALA A 158 0.42 -8.47 -14.00
CA ALA A 158 1.24 -9.22 -14.95
C ALA A 158 2.12 -10.27 -14.25
N LEU A 159 2.71 -9.92 -13.11
CA LEU A 159 3.58 -10.78 -12.31
C LEU A 159 2.84 -11.87 -11.52
N GLU A 160 1.58 -11.63 -11.13
CA GLU A 160 0.71 -12.67 -10.55
C GLU A 160 0.42 -13.73 -11.60
N GLY A 161 0.09 -13.23 -12.80
CA GLY A 161 -0.35 -14.03 -13.92
C GLY A 161 -1.65 -14.79 -13.63
N ASN A 162 -1.74 -15.99 -14.20
CA ASN A 162 -2.89 -16.89 -14.05
C ASN A 162 -2.49 -18.30 -13.61
N VAL A 163 -1.32 -18.42 -13.01
CA VAL A 163 -0.72 -19.66 -12.50
C VAL A 163 -0.48 -19.53 -11.01
N GLN A 164 -0.47 -20.63 -10.26
CA GLN A 164 -0.19 -20.63 -8.82
C GLN A 164 1.32 -20.76 -8.54
N ASP A 165 2.12 -19.99 -9.28
CA ASP A 165 3.58 -19.88 -9.14
C ASP A 165 4.05 -18.54 -9.75
N LEU A 166 5.33 -18.20 -9.66
CA LEU A 166 5.88 -17.12 -10.46
C LEU A 166 5.81 -17.50 -11.95
N PRO A 167 5.14 -16.69 -12.79
CA PRO A 167 4.96 -16.98 -14.19
C PRO A 167 6.27 -16.90 -14.99
N ASP A 168 6.31 -17.58 -16.13
CA ASP A 168 7.34 -17.35 -17.13
C ASP A 168 7.15 -16.00 -17.86
N VAL A 169 8.14 -15.61 -18.65
CA VAL A 169 8.14 -14.34 -19.37
C VAL A 169 6.97 -14.22 -20.35
N ASP A 170 6.57 -15.30 -21.01
CA ASP A 170 5.48 -15.27 -21.98
C ASP A 170 4.13 -15.04 -21.29
N VAL A 171 3.91 -15.69 -20.15
CA VAL A 171 2.73 -15.47 -19.32
C VAL A 171 2.69 -14.02 -18.79
N VAL A 172 3.81 -13.48 -18.30
CA VAL A 172 3.84 -12.06 -17.85
C VAL A 172 3.47 -11.10 -18.98
N LEU A 173 4.04 -11.28 -20.17
CA LEU A 173 3.75 -10.41 -21.31
C LEU A 173 2.30 -10.55 -21.78
N ASP A 174 1.74 -11.75 -21.72
CA ASP A 174 0.34 -12.01 -22.05
C ASP A 174 -0.63 -11.35 -21.07
N GLN A 175 -0.38 -11.54 -19.78
CA GLN A 175 -1.21 -11.00 -18.71
C GLN A 175 -1.11 -9.47 -18.64
N HIS A 176 0.07 -8.92 -18.92
CA HIS A 176 0.23 -7.48 -19.08
C HIS A 176 -0.61 -6.95 -20.24
N ARG A 177 -0.60 -7.60 -21.41
CA ARG A 177 -1.42 -7.20 -22.56
C ARG A 177 -2.92 -7.21 -22.23
N ILE A 178 -3.37 -8.22 -21.50
CA ILE A 178 -4.76 -8.33 -21.03
C ILE A 178 -5.09 -7.17 -20.08
N ALA A 179 -4.23 -6.89 -19.09
CA ALA A 179 -4.43 -5.79 -18.17
C ALA A 179 -4.49 -4.43 -18.87
N LEU A 180 -3.62 -4.20 -19.87
CA LEU A 180 -3.65 -2.97 -20.68
C LEU A 180 -4.96 -2.82 -21.44
N ALA A 181 -5.42 -3.88 -22.12
CA ALA A 181 -6.68 -3.86 -22.86
C ALA A 181 -7.89 -3.66 -21.94
N ASP A 182 -7.87 -4.28 -20.77
CA ASP A 182 -8.92 -4.17 -19.75
C ASP A 182 -9.01 -2.75 -19.18
N LEU A 183 -7.87 -2.14 -18.87
CA LEU A 183 -7.79 -0.77 -18.38
C LEU A 183 -8.18 0.24 -19.46
N ASP A 184 -7.73 0.06 -20.70
CA ASP A 184 -8.09 0.93 -21.84
C ASP A 184 -9.60 0.88 -22.13
N HIS A 185 -10.20 -0.31 -22.09
CA HIS A 185 -11.64 -0.47 -22.27
C HIS A 185 -12.45 0.20 -21.15
N ALA A 186 -11.99 0.09 -19.90
CA ALA A 186 -12.71 0.62 -18.74
C ALA A 186 -12.53 2.14 -18.58
N LEU A 187 -11.29 2.64 -18.70
CA LEU A 187 -10.84 3.99 -18.37
C LEU A 187 -9.81 4.52 -19.38
N PRO A 188 -10.19 4.77 -20.65
CA PRO A 188 -9.27 5.13 -21.74
C PRO A 188 -8.53 6.48 -21.52
N HIS A 189 -9.04 7.35 -20.64
CA HIS A 189 -8.40 8.63 -20.32
C HIS A 189 -7.33 8.51 -19.23
N ILE A 190 -7.31 7.42 -18.46
CA ILE A 190 -6.34 7.24 -17.37
C ILE A 190 -4.97 6.92 -17.93
N LYS A 191 -3.92 7.48 -17.31
CA LYS A 191 -2.55 7.13 -17.67
C LYS A 191 -2.25 5.72 -17.18
N VAL A 192 -1.69 4.90 -18.04
CA VAL A 192 -1.18 3.57 -17.69
C VAL A 192 0.32 3.55 -17.98
N TRP A 193 1.11 3.00 -17.07
CA TRP A 193 2.55 2.82 -17.29
C TRP A 193 3.03 1.43 -16.83
N PRO A 194 3.85 0.76 -17.66
CA PRO A 194 4.21 1.17 -19.03
C PRO A 194 3.02 1.02 -20.00
N LYS A 195 2.99 1.86 -21.05
CA LYS A 195 1.97 1.77 -22.12
C LYS A 195 2.26 0.64 -23.12
N SER A 196 3.54 0.34 -23.31
CA SER A 196 3.99 -0.78 -24.12
C SER A 196 4.24 -1.99 -23.23
N LEU A 197 4.28 -3.17 -23.84
CA LEU A 197 4.75 -4.36 -23.15
C LEU A 197 6.16 -4.13 -22.58
N TYR A 198 6.44 -4.81 -21.47
CA TYR A 198 7.77 -4.82 -20.88
C TYR A 198 8.77 -5.43 -21.87
N ASP A 199 10.01 -4.96 -21.81
CA ASP A 199 11.08 -5.61 -22.54
C ASP A 199 11.26 -7.06 -22.03
N ARG A 200 11.47 -7.99 -22.95
CA ARG A 200 11.51 -9.43 -22.63
C ARG A 200 12.70 -9.78 -21.74
N GLU A 201 13.87 -9.21 -22.03
CA GLU A 201 15.10 -9.48 -21.26
C GLU A 201 15.05 -8.82 -19.88
N GLN A 202 14.52 -7.59 -19.80
CA GLN A 202 14.25 -6.92 -18.52
C GLN A 202 13.26 -7.74 -17.69
N THR A 203 12.16 -8.21 -18.29
CA THR A 203 11.17 -9.06 -17.62
C THR A 203 11.80 -10.33 -17.09
N ARG A 204 12.64 -11.01 -17.89
CA ARG A 204 13.36 -12.20 -17.45
C ARG A 204 14.25 -11.91 -16.24
N THR A 205 15.06 -10.86 -16.33
CA THR A 205 15.98 -10.46 -15.25
C THR A 205 15.21 -10.11 -13.98
N THR A 206 14.06 -9.42 -14.10
CA THR A 206 13.19 -9.11 -12.97
C THR A 206 12.61 -10.37 -12.33
N LEU A 207 12.07 -11.30 -13.11
CA LEU A 207 11.53 -12.57 -12.60
C LEU A 207 12.61 -13.40 -11.90
N GLU A 208 13.78 -13.56 -12.53
CA GLU A 208 14.92 -14.28 -11.96
C GLU A 208 15.37 -13.65 -10.63
N SER A 209 15.33 -12.32 -10.52
CA SER A 209 15.69 -11.61 -9.28
C SER A 209 14.72 -11.87 -8.12
N TYR A 210 13.47 -12.25 -8.41
CA TYR A 210 12.45 -12.51 -7.40
C TYR A 210 12.21 -13.99 -7.13
N HIS A 211 12.63 -14.88 -8.03
CA HIS A 211 12.35 -16.31 -7.95
C HIS A 211 12.82 -16.93 -6.63
N ALA A 212 14.06 -16.70 -6.23
CA ALA A 212 14.60 -17.23 -4.99
C ALA A 212 13.86 -16.67 -3.75
N TYR A 213 13.53 -15.38 -3.75
CA TYR A 213 12.80 -14.74 -2.66
C TYR A 213 11.41 -15.36 -2.51
N PHE A 214 10.66 -15.45 -3.60
CA PHE A 214 9.30 -15.98 -3.59
C PHE A 214 9.26 -17.46 -3.20
N ALA A 215 10.13 -18.30 -3.78
CA ALA A 215 10.20 -19.73 -3.49
C ALA A 215 10.57 -20.00 -2.02
N GLN A 216 11.53 -19.27 -1.45
CA GLN A 216 11.86 -19.39 -0.03
C GLN A 216 10.68 -19.02 0.87
N GLY A 217 9.96 -17.95 0.53
CA GLY A 217 8.73 -17.56 1.22
C GLY A 217 7.67 -18.66 1.17
N MET A 218 7.45 -19.27 0.01
CA MET A 218 6.54 -20.39 -0.19
C MET A 218 6.87 -21.60 0.69
N ASP A 219 8.12 -22.05 0.68
CA ASP A 219 8.57 -23.21 1.45
C ASP A 219 8.43 -22.97 2.95
N PHE A 220 8.83 -21.77 3.39
CA PHE A 220 8.67 -21.35 4.79
C PHE A 220 7.21 -21.31 5.21
N LEU A 221 6.33 -20.68 4.42
CA LEU A 221 4.90 -20.57 4.75
C LEU A 221 4.22 -21.95 4.79
N GLN A 222 4.56 -22.87 3.89
CA GLN A 222 4.09 -24.26 3.94
C GLN A 222 4.49 -24.96 5.24
N MET A 223 5.73 -24.77 5.67
CA MET A 223 6.24 -25.36 6.91
C MET A 223 5.55 -24.79 8.16
N VAL A 224 5.32 -23.47 8.22
CA VAL A 224 4.81 -22.84 9.45
C VAL A 224 3.30 -22.67 9.50
N GLY A 225 2.62 -22.63 8.36
CA GLY A 225 1.20 -22.34 8.22
C GLY A 225 0.30 -23.10 9.21
N PRO A 226 0.41 -24.43 9.34
CA PRO A 226 -0.42 -25.20 10.29
C PRO A 226 -0.20 -24.80 11.75
N SER A 227 1.02 -24.42 12.12
CA SER A 227 1.37 -24.03 13.49
C SER A 227 0.74 -22.69 13.92
N LEU A 228 0.32 -21.86 12.96
CA LEU A 228 -0.27 -20.54 13.20
C LEU A 228 -1.78 -20.59 13.44
N MET A 229 -2.42 -21.74 13.22
CA MET A 229 -3.87 -21.90 13.43
C MET A 229 -4.30 -21.62 14.86
N ALA A 230 -3.51 -22.10 15.83
CA ALA A 230 -3.83 -21.91 17.23
C ALA A 230 -3.55 -20.47 17.66
N THR A 231 -4.37 -19.96 18.57
CA THR A 231 -4.05 -18.72 19.28
C THR A 231 -2.86 -18.98 20.18
N THR A 232 -1.80 -18.17 20.04
CA THR A 232 -0.64 -18.28 20.92
C THR A 232 -0.83 -17.35 22.12
N GLY A 233 -1.15 -17.93 23.28
CA GLY A 233 -1.18 -17.19 24.54
C GLY A 233 0.20 -16.69 24.94
N LYS A 234 0.26 -15.59 25.70
CA LYS A 234 1.52 -14.92 26.09
C LYS A 234 2.56 -15.89 26.68
N SER A 235 2.14 -16.79 27.56
CA SER A 235 3.05 -17.77 28.20
C SER A 235 3.70 -18.77 27.24
N LYS A 236 3.10 -19.02 26.06
CA LYS A 236 3.62 -19.97 25.06
C LYS A 236 4.36 -19.28 23.91
N ARG A 237 4.40 -17.95 23.91
CA ARG A 237 4.83 -17.15 22.76
C ARG A 237 6.32 -17.31 22.45
N ARG A 238 7.18 -17.25 23.47
CA ARG A 238 8.64 -17.45 23.30
C ARG A 238 8.96 -18.81 22.64
N ALA A 239 8.29 -19.88 23.07
CA ALA A 239 8.45 -21.20 22.47
C ALA A 239 7.89 -21.28 21.03
N ALA A 240 6.81 -20.56 20.73
CA ALA A 240 6.30 -20.46 19.36
C ALA A 240 7.28 -19.70 18.44
N TRP A 241 7.81 -18.56 18.89
CA TRP A 241 8.82 -17.80 18.14
C TRP A 241 10.08 -18.61 17.86
N ALA A 242 10.61 -19.33 18.87
CA ALA A 242 11.76 -20.20 18.67
C ALA A 242 11.53 -21.25 17.57
N ARG A 243 10.32 -21.83 17.49
CA ARG A 243 9.95 -22.76 16.42
C ARG A 243 9.89 -22.11 15.04
N ILE A 244 9.33 -20.90 14.93
CA ILE A 244 9.30 -20.15 13.66
C ILE A 244 10.71 -19.81 13.19
N ILE A 245 11.58 -19.40 14.11
CA ILE A 245 12.95 -19.03 13.77
C ILE A 245 13.78 -20.27 13.42
N GLN A 246 13.50 -21.41 14.06
CA GLN A 246 14.08 -22.68 13.63
C GLN A 246 13.60 -23.07 12.23
N ALA A 247 12.30 -22.96 11.93
CA ALA A 247 11.76 -23.21 10.59
C ALA A 247 12.40 -22.28 9.53
N ALA A 248 12.69 -21.02 9.89
CA ALA A 248 13.40 -20.11 9.01
C ALA A 248 14.83 -20.60 8.71
N LYS A 249 15.55 -21.12 9.72
CA LYS A 249 16.87 -21.74 9.53
C LYS A 249 16.79 -23.00 8.67
N ASP A 250 15.81 -23.85 8.92
CA ASP A 250 15.64 -25.14 8.22
C ASP A 250 15.30 -24.94 6.74
N THR A 251 14.59 -23.86 6.40
CA THR A 251 14.28 -23.47 5.00
C THR A 251 15.34 -22.56 4.37
N GLY A 252 16.32 -22.08 5.15
CA GLY A 252 17.34 -21.13 4.67
C GLY A 252 16.82 -19.74 4.33
N ILE A 253 15.57 -19.42 4.66
CA ILE A 253 14.99 -18.10 4.40
C ILE A 253 15.66 -17.04 5.28
N SER A 254 15.89 -15.85 4.70
CA SER A 254 16.47 -14.74 5.46
C SER A 254 15.57 -14.32 6.63
N PRO A 255 16.13 -14.04 7.82
CA PRO A 255 15.37 -13.44 8.93
C PRO A 255 14.72 -12.08 8.57
N GLN A 256 15.22 -11.39 7.54
CA GLN A 256 14.66 -10.13 7.03
C GLN A 256 13.53 -10.35 6.01
N HIS A 257 13.26 -11.60 5.63
CA HIS A 257 12.18 -11.88 4.70
C HIS A 257 10.83 -11.52 5.32
N ILE A 258 9.95 -10.90 4.51
CA ILE A 258 8.67 -10.37 5.01
C ILE A 258 7.81 -11.46 5.67
N CYS A 259 7.83 -12.68 5.12
CA CYS A 259 7.12 -13.82 5.70
C CYS A 259 7.52 -14.12 7.16
N VAL A 260 8.80 -13.98 7.50
CA VAL A 260 9.27 -14.22 8.88
C VAL A 260 8.67 -13.17 9.82
N ALA A 261 8.76 -11.89 9.45
CA ALA A 261 8.22 -10.79 10.23
C ALA A 261 6.70 -10.89 10.41
N ILE A 262 5.96 -11.18 9.33
CA ILE A 262 4.50 -11.33 9.37
C ILE A 262 4.08 -12.57 10.17
N THR A 263 4.82 -13.66 10.10
CA THR A 263 4.56 -14.85 10.92
C THR A 263 4.75 -14.57 12.42
N LEU A 264 5.77 -13.78 12.78
CA LEU A 264 5.96 -13.34 14.17
C LEU A 264 4.82 -12.42 14.62
N SER A 265 4.36 -11.49 13.78
CA SER A 265 3.18 -10.68 14.06
C SER A 265 1.93 -11.55 14.25
N ALA A 266 1.72 -12.56 13.39
CA ALA A 266 0.57 -13.48 13.48
C ALA A 266 0.53 -14.25 14.82
N LEU A 267 1.68 -14.60 15.38
CA LEU A 267 1.79 -15.24 16.70
C LEU A 267 1.60 -14.29 17.88
N THR A 268 1.81 -12.99 17.66
CA THR A 268 1.93 -12.01 18.74
C THR A 268 0.67 -11.16 18.89
N ALA A 269 0.08 -10.75 17.77
CA ALA A 269 -1.08 -9.90 17.72
C ALA A 269 -2.29 -10.49 18.49
N SER A 270 -3.12 -9.61 19.03
CA SER A 270 -4.30 -10.02 19.78
C SER A 270 -5.33 -10.72 18.88
N GLN A 271 -6.13 -11.64 19.41
CA GLN A 271 -7.17 -12.30 18.60
C GLN A 271 -8.22 -11.34 18.04
N ARG A 272 -8.45 -10.19 18.68
CA ARG A 272 -9.42 -9.19 18.22
C ARG A 272 -8.92 -8.41 17.01
N PHE A 273 -7.60 -8.35 16.80
CA PHE A 273 -6.98 -7.61 15.72
C PHE A 273 -5.67 -8.32 15.33
N ASN A 274 -5.76 -9.23 14.37
CA ASN A 274 -4.63 -10.01 13.86
C ASN A 274 -4.66 -10.08 12.32
N PRO A 275 -4.40 -8.95 11.65
CA PRO A 275 -4.42 -8.90 10.19
C PRO A 275 -3.36 -9.81 9.57
N ALA A 276 -2.21 -10.03 10.23
CA ALA A 276 -1.20 -10.99 9.78
C ALA A 276 -1.78 -12.39 9.60
N LYS A 277 -2.51 -12.89 10.60
CA LYS A 277 -3.17 -14.19 10.52
C LYS A 277 -4.28 -14.24 9.47
N ASN A 278 -4.97 -13.13 9.24
CA ASN A 278 -6.03 -13.03 8.23
C ASN A 278 -5.50 -12.94 6.80
N VAL A 279 -4.28 -12.43 6.59
CA VAL A 279 -3.57 -12.49 5.30
C VAL A 279 -3.01 -13.91 5.09
N LEU A 280 -2.33 -14.47 6.10
CA LEU A 280 -1.74 -15.81 6.00
C LEU A 280 -2.79 -16.94 5.90
N LYS A 281 -3.99 -16.77 6.47
CA LYS A 281 -5.11 -17.73 6.45
C LYS A 281 -4.68 -19.16 6.81
N PRO A 282 -4.03 -19.37 7.98
CA PRO A 282 -3.46 -20.67 8.34
C PRO A 282 -4.52 -21.77 8.44
N ALA A 283 -4.15 -22.97 8.02
CA ALA A 283 -5.04 -24.13 7.94
C ALA A 283 -4.27 -25.41 8.30
N ALA A 284 -4.98 -26.47 8.67
CA ALA A 284 -4.36 -27.72 9.13
C ALA A 284 -3.57 -28.39 8.00
N VAL A 285 -4.11 -28.29 6.79
CA VAL A 285 -3.43 -28.59 5.54
C VAL A 285 -3.14 -27.26 4.87
N TYR A 286 -1.87 -26.84 4.89
CA TYR A 286 -1.41 -25.60 4.29
C TYR A 286 -0.45 -25.92 3.15
N GLY A 287 -1.01 -26.15 1.97
CA GLY A 287 -0.25 -26.56 0.79
C GLY A 287 0.20 -25.38 -0.06
N ALA A 288 0.74 -25.70 -1.23
CA ALA A 288 1.26 -24.74 -2.19
C ALA A 288 0.24 -23.64 -2.55
N ALA A 289 -1.03 -23.97 -2.80
CA ALA A 289 -2.03 -22.96 -3.17
C ALA A 289 -2.29 -21.92 -2.06
N GLN A 290 -2.35 -22.35 -0.79
CA GLN A 290 -2.52 -21.42 0.34
C GLN A 290 -1.27 -20.57 0.53
N ALA A 291 -0.09 -21.21 0.47
CA ALA A 291 1.18 -20.50 0.57
C ALA A 291 1.36 -19.49 -0.56
N TYR A 292 0.94 -19.82 -1.79
CA TYR A 292 1.02 -18.93 -2.95
C TYR A 292 0.20 -17.67 -2.74
N ASN A 293 -1.08 -17.82 -2.36
CA ASN A 293 -1.95 -16.66 -2.14
C ASN A 293 -1.39 -15.75 -1.04
N ALA A 294 -0.95 -16.34 0.08
CA ALA A 294 -0.36 -15.56 1.16
C ALA A 294 0.98 -14.93 0.75
N MET A 295 1.83 -15.65 0.04
CA MET A 295 3.12 -15.13 -0.44
C MET A 295 2.91 -14.01 -1.45
N TRP A 296 1.93 -14.12 -2.35
CA TRP A 296 1.59 -13.08 -3.32
C TRP A 296 1.16 -11.79 -2.62
N ASP A 297 0.23 -11.87 -1.66
CA ASP A 297 -0.20 -10.72 -0.86
C ASP A 297 1.00 -10.03 -0.19
N LEU A 298 1.92 -10.80 0.39
CA LEU A 298 3.13 -10.26 1.01
C LEU A 298 4.16 -9.75 -0.01
N PHE A 299 4.23 -10.37 -1.18
CA PHE A 299 5.09 -9.95 -2.27
C PHE A 299 4.68 -8.58 -2.82
N LEU A 300 3.38 -8.25 -2.83
CA LEU A 300 2.90 -6.92 -3.18
C LEU A 300 3.47 -5.83 -2.25
N LEU A 301 3.52 -6.08 -0.94
CA LEU A 301 4.11 -5.15 0.03
C LEU A 301 5.63 -5.04 -0.16
N PHE A 302 6.29 -6.15 -0.42
CA PHE A 302 7.72 -6.16 -0.74
C PHE A 302 8.02 -5.35 -2.01
N LEU A 303 7.26 -5.56 -3.08
CA LEU A 303 7.40 -4.87 -4.36
C LEU A 303 7.16 -3.37 -4.18
N LEU A 304 6.09 -2.99 -3.48
CA LEU A 304 5.81 -1.59 -3.15
C LEU A 304 7.00 -0.96 -2.43
N ARG A 305 7.50 -1.60 -1.36
CA ARG A 305 8.62 -1.06 -0.59
C ARG A 305 9.90 -0.98 -1.41
N HIS A 306 10.16 -1.96 -2.27
CA HIS A 306 11.30 -1.97 -3.16
C HIS A 306 11.31 -0.74 -4.08
N PHE A 307 10.17 -0.48 -4.74
CA PHE A 307 10.03 0.68 -5.63
C PHE A 307 10.11 2.00 -4.88
N GLN A 308 9.46 2.15 -3.73
CA GLN A 308 9.57 3.36 -2.91
C GLN A 308 11.02 3.63 -2.47
N SER A 309 11.80 2.59 -2.23
CA SER A 309 13.20 2.72 -1.78
C SER A 309 14.20 2.95 -2.91
N LYS A 310 13.92 2.43 -4.11
CA LYS A 310 14.83 2.49 -5.27
C LYS A 310 14.51 3.63 -6.24
N HIS A 311 13.22 3.98 -6.32
CA HIS A 311 12.65 4.96 -7.23
C HIS A 311 11.68 5.90 -6.48
N PRO A 312 12.14 6.64 -5.46
CA PRO A 312 11.29 7.55 -4.69
C PRO A 312 10.62 8.62 -5.58
N GLU A 313 11.26 9.00 -6.69
CA GLU A 313 10.74 9.93 -7.70
C GLU A 313 9.45 9.44 -8.35
N CYS A 314 9.23 8.12 -8.45
CA CYS A 314 8.01 7.55 -9.03
C CYS A 314 6.81 7.63 -8.10
N ARG A 315 7.01 7.98 -6.82
CA ARG A 315 5.96 8.06 -5.79
C ARG A 315 5.04 6.83 -5.84
N SER A 316 5.61 5.65 -5.66
CA SER A 316 4.85 4.41 -5.85
C SER A 316 3.85 4.18 -4.72
N ALA A 317 2.64 3.76 -5.09
CA ALA A 317 1.57 3.36 -4.18
C ALA A 317 1.02 1.98 -4.59
N LEU A 318 0.38 1.26 -3.67
CA LEU A 318 -0.37 0.04 -3.98
C LEU A 318 -1.84 0.28 -3.69
N LEU A 319 -2.71 0.04 -4.67
CA LEU A 319 -4.15 0.05 -4.46
C LEU A 319 -4.60 -1.37 -4.06
N THR A 320 -5.30 -1.51 -2.94
CA THR A 320 -5.84 -2.81 -2.51
C THR A 320 -7.23 -2.68 -1.91
N ARG A 321 -8.04 -3.74 -2.02
CA ARG A 321 -9.30 -3.90 -1.28
C ARG A 321 -9.16 -4.83 -0.08
N ASP A 322 -8.01 -5.48 0.09
CA ASP A 322 -7.77 -6.30 1.26
C ASP A 322 -7.43 -5.40 2.45
N LYS A 323 -8.42 -5.24 3.34
CA LYS A 323 -8.26 -4.47 4.57
C LYS A 323 -7.18 -5.03 5.49
N ASN A 324 -6.99 -6.35 5.55
CA ASN A 324 -5.95 -6.94 6.39
C ASN A 324 -4.55 -6.65 5.83
N LEU A 325 -4.40 -6.69 4.51
CA LEU A 325 -3.16 -6.26 3.87
C LEU A 325 -2.87 -4.78 4.13
N ALA A 326 -3.89 -3.94 4.06
CA ALA A 326 -3.79 -2.53 4.40
C ALA A 326 -3.42 -2.31 5.88
N PHE A 327 -4.03 -3.05 6.81
CA PHE A 327 -3.70 -2.98 8.24
C PHE A 327 -2.27 -3.40 8.55
N LEU A 328 -1.78 -4.44 7.87
CA LEU A 328 -0.37 -4.81 7.96
C LEU A 328 0.52 -3.66 7.55
N TRP A 329 0.29 -3.08 6.38
CA TRP A 329 1.09 -1.95 5.90
C TRP A 329 1.03 -0.73 6.81
N MET A 330 -0.17 -0.33 7.25
CA MET A 330 -0.34 0.84 8.11
C MET A 330 0.29 0.71 9.50
N GLY A 331 0.38 -0.50 10.03
CA GLY A 331 1.03 -0.75 11.32
C GLY A 331 2.47 -1.25 11.22
N MET A 332 3.04 -1.30 10.01
CA MET A 332 4.39 -1.81 9.78
C MET A 332 5.23 -0.78 9.01
N THR A 333 6.35 -0.38 9.60
CA THR A 333 7.34 0.46 8.93
C THR A 333 8.54 -0.41 8.55
N ILE A 334 8.83 -0.53 7.25
CA ILE A 334 10.03 -1.22 6.76
C ILE A 334 11.12 -0.18 6.52
N GLN A 335 12.09 -0.03 7.42
CA GLN A 335 13.14 0.99 7.29
C GLN A 335 14.50 0.37 6.95
N ARG A 336 15.39 1.16 6.35
CA ARG A 336 16.81 0.80 6.24
C ARG A 336 17.52 1.23 7.50
N SER A 337 18.09 0.28 8.23
CA SER A 337 19.05 0.55 9.30
C SER A 337 20.47 0.53 8.71
N VAL A 338 21.26 1.56 8.97
CA VAL A 338 22.68 1.57 8.59
C VAL A 338 23.45 0.92 9.74
N THR A 339 24.08 -0.22 9.48
CA THR A 339 24.95 -0.91 10.44
C THR A 339 26.39 -0.86 9.95
N GLU A 340 27.36 -1.11 10.83
CA GLU A 340 28.79 -1.18 10.46
C GLU A 340 29.06 -2.25 9.38
N ALA A 341 28.21 -3.27 9.27
CA ALA A 341 28.27 -4.34 8.28
C ALA A 341 27.51 -4.05 6.97
N GLY A 342 26.96 -2.84 6.80
CA GLY A 342 26.15 -2.42 5.65
C GLY A 342 24.70 -2.09 6.00
N ALA A 343 23.93 -1.64 4.99
CA ALA A 343 22.51 -1.31 5.17
C ALA A 343 21.68 -2.59 5.29
N LYS A 344 20.92 -2.74 6.38
CA LYS A 344 19.96 -3.83 6.61
C LYS A 344 18.53 -3.30 6.55
N GLN A 345 17.58 -4.16 6.24
CA GLN A 345 16.16 -3.82 6.41
C GLN A 345 15.71 -4.23 7.81
N GLN A 346 15.10 -3.28 8.52
CA GLN A 346 14.46 -3.50 9.81
C GLN A 346 12.96 -3.31 9.64
N VAL A 347 12.19 -4.25 10.17
CA VAL A 347 10.73 -4.11 10.26
C VAL A 347 10.37 -3.62 11.65
N VAL A 348 9.60 -2.55 11.71
CA VAL A 348 9.08 -1.94 12.93
C VAL A 348 7.58 -2.09 12.96
N PHE A 349 7.05 -2.57 14.09
CA PHE A 349 5.62 -2.81 14.27
C PHE A 349 4.97 -1.84 15.25
N ASP A 350 3.75 -1.42 14.92
CA ASP A 350 2.76 -0.87 15.85
C ASP A 350 2.38 -1.93 16.89
N GLU A 351 2.13 -1.51 18.14
CA GLU A 351 1.82 -2.43 19.23
C GLU A 351 0.57 -3.29 18.99
N ARG A 352 -0.38 -2.84 18.16
CA ARG A 352 -1.57 -3.63 17.80
C ARG A 352 -1.22 -4.84 16.95
N LEU A 353 -0.16 -4.75 16.14
CA LEU A 353 0.36 -5.85 15.33
C LEU A 353 1.37 -6.71 16.09
N MET A 354 2.10 -6.14 17.04
CA MET A 354 3.10 -6.88 17.79
C MET A 354 3.32 -6.30 19.19
N LYS A 355 2.46 -6.66 20.13
CA LYS A 355 2.62 -6.26 21.55
C LYS A 355 3.63 -7.17 22.27
N CYS A 356 4.81 -6.63 22.52
CA CYS A 356 5.89 -7.26 23.28
C CYS A 356 6.30 -6.40 24.48
N ASP A 357 6.58 -7.03 25.61
CA ASP A 357 7.28 -6.37 26.72
C ASP A 357 8.80 -6.31 26.46
N PRO A 358 9.58 -5.49 27.20
CA PRO A 358 11.01 -5.32 26.95
C PRO A 358 11.82 -6.64 26.96
N GLU A 359 11.45 -7.60 27.79
CA GLU A 359 12.11 -8.90 27.82
C GLU A 359 11.80 -9.74 26.58
N GLU A 360 10.55 -9.71 26.11
CA GLU A 360 10.14 -10.33 24.85
C GLU A 360 10.87 -9.71 23.65
N VAL A 361 11.06 -8.39 23.63
CA VAL A 361 11.85 -7.70 22.60
C VAL A 361 13.31 -8.17 22.63
N ALA A 362 13.95 -8.16 23.79
CA ALA A 362 15.33 -8.61 23.93
C ALA A 362 15.49 -10.07 23.48
N PHE A 363 14.54 -10.94 23.83
CA PHE A 363 14.53 -12.34 23.40
C PHE A 363 14.46 -12.48 21.87
N LEU A 364 13.58 -11.72 21.20
CA LEU A 364 13.48 -11.72 19.75
C LEU A 364 14.74 -11.16 19.08
N GLN A 365 15.35 -10.12 19.64
CA GLN A 365 16.61 -9.55 19.15
C GLN A 365 17.78 -10.53 19.29
N VAL A 366 17.81 -11.38 20.33
CA VAL A 366 18.79 -12.47 20.45
C VAL A 366 18.59 -13.52 19.36
N LEU A 367 17.35 -13.86 19.04
CA LEU A 367 17.06 -14.91 18.05
C LEU A 367 17.21 -14.45 16.60
N LEU A 368 16.84 -13.21 16.30
CA LEU A 368 16.85 -12.65 14.95
C LEU A 368 18.08 -11.80 14.67
N GLY A 369 18.76 -11.28 15.70
CA GLY A 369 19.69 -10.15 15.60
C GLY A 369 18.97 -8.81 15.80
N ALA A 370 19.55 -7.91 16.59
CA ALA A 370 18.94 -6.64 16.97
C ALA A 370 18.59 -5.74 15.77
N ASP A 371 19.33 -5.86 14.67
CA ASP A 371 19.13 -5.05 13.46
C ASP A 371 17.89 -5.44 12.64
N ASN A 372 17.30 -6.61 12.90
CA ASN A 372 16.26 -7.20 12.04
C ASN A 372 14.83 -6.92 12.54
N ILE A 373 14.65 -6.53 13.79
CA ILE A 373 13.33 -6.20 14.38
C ILE A 373 13.41 -4.95 15.26
N GLY A 374 12.41 -4.08 15.15
CA GLY A 374 12.27 -2.89 15.99
C GLY A 374 10.82 -2.69 16.44
N TYR A 375 10.63 -1.79 17.40
CA TYR A 375 9.31 -1.41 17.90
C TYR A 375 9.24 0.11 17.92
N GLU A 376 8.12 0.67 17.45
CA GLU A 376 7.83 2.08 17.69
C GLU A 376 7.44 2.22 19.16
N HIS A 377 8.28 2.86 19.96
CA HIS A 377 7.80 3.42 21.21
C HIS A 377 6.75 4.46 20.83
N PRO A 378 5.53 4.42 21.43
CA PRO A 378 4.58 5.50 21.24
C PRO A 378 5.33 6.79 21.55
N ARG A 379 5.37 7.74 20.61
CA ARG A 379 5.88 9.08 20.91
C ARG A 379 5.04 9.58 22.09
N ALA A 380 5.72 9.85 23.20
CA ALA A 380 5.11 10.40 24.41
C ALA A 380 4.38 11.71 24.11
#